data_AF-A0A015LKM2-F1
#
_entry.id   AF-A0A015LKM2-F1
#
_cell.length_a   1.000
_cell.length_b   1.000
_cell.length_c   1.000
_cell.angle_alpha   90.00
_cell.angle_beta   90.00
_cell.angle_gamma   90.00
#
_symmetry.space_group_name_H-M   'P 1'
#
loop_
_entity.id
_entity.type
_entity.pdbx_description
1 polymer ?
#
loop_
_entity_poly.entity_id
_entity_poly.type
_entity_poly.pdbx_seq_one_letter_code
_entity_poly.pdbx_strand_id
1 'polypeptide(L)'
;MQYQVKETPSSAICGKEYIQKNAFTGNAISHLRLKYDITQTEEKLSKGIVLTMKRKNHSKQRQIELRQFLVDWVVLDSQPLSTVQSKTFWHFIHELDSAFIMPSQETVKKIIYDAFNYSFSQLKQLLLMNAAFISLTMNL
;
A
#
# COMPACT_ATOMS: atom_id res chain seq x y z
N MET A 1 -0.01 25.09 -4.42
CA MET A 1 0.32 26.07 -5.49
C MET A 1 1.61 25.58 -6.13
N GLN A 2 1.70 25.11 -7.38
CA GLN A 2 1.31 25.70 -8.70
C GLN A 2 2.04 27.01 -9.02
N TYR A 3 2.51 27.26 -10.24
CA TYR A 3 2.12 26.74 -11.59
C TYR A 3 3.16 25.74 -12.18
N GLN A 4 2.89 24.55 -12.77
CA GLN A 4 2.17 24.15 -14.01
C GLN A 4 2.55 25.05 -15.23
N VAL A 5 2.91 24.56 -16.42
CA VAL A 5 2.41 23.37 -17.14
C VAL A 5 3.58 22.74 -17.93
N LYS A 6 3.85 21.43 -17.69
CA LYS A 6 4.10 20.38 -18.72
C LYS A 6 5.16 20.55 -19.85
N GLU A 7 5.88 19.53 -20.35
CA GLU A 7 6.17 18.13 -19.92
C GLU A 7 7.55 17.65 -20.46
N THR A 8 8.29 16.87 -19.65
CA THR A 8 9.15 15.72 -20.07
C THR A 8 10.15 15.89 -21.26
N PRO A 9 11.44 16.34 -21.13
CA PRO A 9 12.66 15.57 -21.57
C PRO A 9 14.07 16.22 -21.28
N SER A 10 15.18 15.48 -21.46
CA SER A 10 16.42 16.02 -22.06
C SER A 10 17.20 14.87 -22.69
N SER A 11 17.02 14.69 -24.01
CA SER A 11 17.74 13.74 -24.85
C SER A 11 19.17 14.20 -25.18
N ALA A 12 19.85 14.85 -24.23
CA ALA A 12 21.26 15.19 -24.41
C ALA A 12 22.09 13.91 -24.27
N ILE A 13 22.61 13.42 -25.39
CA ILE A 13 23.54 12.29 -25.43
C ILE A 13 24.68 12.58 -24.45
N CYS A 14 24.92 11.67 -23.50
CA CYS A 14 26.03 11.78 -22.58
C CYS A 14 27.34 11.54 -23.33
N GLY A 15 28.09 12.59 -23.68
CA GLY A 15 29.41 12.50 -24.31
C GLY A 15 30.52 12.00 -23.39
N LYS A 16 30.22 11.10 -22.44
CA LYS A 16 31.22 10.51 -21.54
C LYS A 16 31.85 9.29 -22.20
N GLU A 17 33.10 9.43 -22.58
CA GLU A 17 33.92 8.34 -23.11
C GLU A 17 34.67 7.63 -21.99
N TYR A 18 34.67 6.30 -22.01
CA TYR A 18 35.40 5.46 -21.06
C TYR A 18 36.45 4.65 -21.80
N ILE A 19 37.72 4.84 -21.45
CA ILE A 19 38.81 4.05 -22.00
C ILE A 19 38.94 2.77 -21.16
N GLN A 20 38.63 1.62 -21.75
CA GLN A 20 38.76 0.32 -21.09
C GLN A 20 40.22 -0.12 -21.10
N LYS A 21 41.00 0.29 -20.09
CA LYS A 21 42.40 -0.17 -19.91
C LYS A 21 42.49 -1.57 -19.29
N ASN A 22 41.50 -1.94 -18.49
CA ASN A 22 41.34 -3.24 -17.84
C ASN A 22 39.87 -3.65 -17.99
N ALA A 23 39.54 -4.96 -17.95
CA ALA A 23 38.20 -5.50 -18.19
C ALA A 23 37.11 -5.10 -17.16
N PHE A 24 37.29 -4.02 -16.41
CA PHE A 24 36.40 -3.52 -15.37
C PHE A 24 35.51 -2.39 -15.91
N THR A 25 34.20 -2.56 -15.80
CA THR A 25 33.16 -1.60 -16.21
C THR A 25 32.66 -0.72 -15.05
N GLY A 26 33.30 -0.80 -13.88
CA GLY A 26 32.83 -0.16 -12.64
C GLY A 26 32.64 1.36 -12.75
N ASN A 27 33.49 2.05 -13.52
CA ASN A 27 33.38 3.51 -13.72
C ASN A 27 32.15 3.90 -14.53
N ALA A 28 31.78 3.10 -15.54
CA ALA A 28 30.57 3.30 -16.33
C ALA A 28 29.32 3.00 -15.49
N ILE A 29 29.33 1.92 -14.70
CA ILE A 29 28.22 1.55 -13.80
C ILE A 29 27.99 2.65 -12.75
N SER A 30 29.06 3.18 -12.15
CA SER A 30 28.97 4.28 -11.18
C SER A 30 28.37 5.53 -11.80
N HIS A 31 28.77 5.87 -13.03
CA HIS A 31 28.20 7.01 -13.75
C HIS A 31 26.72 6.84 -14.07
N LEU A 32 26.32 5.66 -14.54
CA LEU A 32 24.92 5.35 -14.83
C LEU A 32 24.04 5.44 -13.56
N ARG A 33 24.55 4.95 -12.42
CA ARG A 33 23.86 5.10 -11.13
C ARG A 33 23.77 6.55 -10.67
N LEU A 34 24.88 7.27 -10.63
CA LEU A 34 24.92 8.62 -10.06
C LEU A 34 24.20 9.66 -10.93
N LYS A 35 24.20 9.50 -12.25
CA LYS A 35 23.64 10.48 -13.18
C LYS A 35 22.24 10.13 -13.68
N TYR A 36 21.93 8.84 -13.82
CA TYR A 36 20.68 8.38 -14.43
C TYR A 36 19.82 7.51 -13.49
N ASP A 37 20.27 7.25 -12.26
CA ASP A 37 19.61 6.35 -11.28
C ASP A 37 19.33 4.94 -11.84
N ILE A 38 20.11 4.51 -12.83
CA ILE A 38 19.98 3.19 -13.45
C ILE A 38 20.77 2.19 -12.60
N THR A 39 20.06 1.30 -11.91
CA THR A 39 20.66 0.18 -11.17
C THR A 39 20.53 -1.11 -11.97
N GLN A 40 21.63 -1.86 -12.11
CA GLN A 40 21.59 -3.20 -12.72
C GLN A 40 20.83 -4.15 -11.80
N THR A 41 19.67 -4.61 -12.24
CA THR A 41 19.03 -5.82 -11.73
C THR A 41 19.61 -7.00 -12.50
N GLU A 42 20.73 -7.53 -12.05
CA GLU A 42 21.18 -8.85 -12.48
C GLU A 42 21.00 -9.83 -11.32
N GLU A 43 20.09 -10.79 -11.50
CA GLU A 43 20.04 -12.02 -10.73
C GLU A 43 21.37 -12.76 -10.88
N LYS A 44 22.31 -12.52 -9.95
CA LYS A 44 23.42 -13.43 -9.72
C LYS A 44 23.58 -13.71 -8.24
N LEU A 45 23.38 -14.99 -7.93
CA LEU A 45 23.68 -15.66 -6.68
C LEU A 45 25.16 -15.44 -6.30
N SER A 46 25.45 -14.46 -5.44
CA SER A 46 26.72 -14.40 -4.72
C SER A 46 26.53 -13.73 -3.36
N LYS A 47 26.89 -14.48 -2.31
CA LYS A 47 26.87 -14.08 -0.90
C LYS A 47 27.68 -12.80 -0.69
N GLY A 48 27.06 -11.76 -0.11
CA GLY A 48 27.79 -10.60 0.40
C GLY A 48 26.98 -9.31 0.39
N ILE A 49 26.50 -8.94 1.58
CA ILE A 49 25.86 -7.65 1.92
C ILE A 49 24.55 -7.40 1.18
N VAL A 50 23.49 -8.07 1.67
CA VAL A 50 22.14 -7.51 1.55
C VAL A 50 22.17 -6.18 2.31
N LEU A 51 22.39 -5.08 1.59
CA LEU A 51 21.91 -3.78 2.05
C LEU A 51 20.38 -3.92 2.08
N THR A 52 19.86 -4.46 3.17
CA THR A 52 18.46 -4.34 3.52
C THR A 52 18.27 -2.84 3.69
N MET A 53 17.91 -2.14 2.61
CA MET A 53 17.17 -0.91 2.74
C MET A 53 15.97 -1.31 3.58
N LYS A 54 16.01 -1.03 4.89
CA LYS A 54 14.86 -1.19 5.76
C LYS A 54 13.77 -0.33 5.14
N ARG A 55 12.91 -0.96 4.32
CA ARG A 55 11.71 -0.31 3.82
C ARG A 55 11.01 0.19 5.06
N LYS A 56 10.85 1.51 5.14
CA LYS A 56 10.31 2.14 6.34
C LYS A 56 8.84 1.75 6.37
N ASN A 57 8.47 0.94 7.36
CA ASN A 57 7.06 0.62 7.60
C ASN A 57 6.27 1.92 7.73
N HIS A 58 4.99 1.87 7.37
CA HIS A 58 4.09 2.98 7.61
C HIS A 58 4.09 3.40 9.07
N SER A 59 3.80 4.68 9.30
CA SER A 59 3.50 5.15 10.65
C SER A 59 2.28 4.39 11.19
N LYS A 60 2.16 4.27 12.52
CA LYS A 60 1.00 3.62 13.13
C LYS A 60 -0.32 4.23 12.65
N GLN A 61 -0.36 5.55 12.52
CA GLN A 61 -1.54 6.26 12.04
C GLN A 61 -1.87 5.90 10.59
N ARG A 62 -0.88 5.92 9.69
CA ARG A 62 -1.09 5.54 8.30
C ARG A 62 -1.54 4.08 8.16
N GLN A 63 -1.00 3.20 8.99
CA GLN A 63 -1.39 1.80 9.03
C GLN A 63 -2.85 1.61 9.47
N ILE A 64 -3.35 2.44 10.38
CA ILE A 64 -4.76 2.46 10.80
C ILE A 64 -5.65 2.94 9.65
N GLU A 65 -5.29 4.04 8.98
CA GLU A 65 -6.04 4.57 7.83
C GLU A 65 -6.16 3.54 6.70
N LEU A 66 -5.05 2.91 6.32
CA LEU A 66 -5.04 1.90 5.25
C LEU A 66 -5.89 0.68 5.62
N ARG A 67 -5.87 0.27 6.90
CA ARG A 67 -6.75 -0.80 7.39
C ARG A 67 -8.21 -0.39 7.33
N GLN A 68 -8.53 0.86 7.65
CA GLN A 68 -9.90 1.37 7.55
C GLN A 68 -10.39 1.31 6.10
N PHE A 69 -9.61 1.78 5.13
CA PHE A 69 -9.98 1.68 3.72
C PHE A 69 -10.23 0.24 3.26
N LEU A 70 -9.39 -0.71 3.70
CA LEU A 70 -9.60 -2.13 3.40
C LEU A 70 -10.90 -2.66 4.03
N VAL A 71 -11.19 -2.28 5.28
CA VAL A 71 -12.43 -2.70 5.97
C VAL A 71 -13.65 -2.06 5.32
N ASP A 72 -13.58 -0.79 4.94
CA ASP A 72 -14.65 -0.08 4.26
C ASP A 72 -14.98 -0.78 2.93
N TRP A 73 -13.97 -1.12 2.13
CA TRP A 73 -14.15 -1.92 0.92
C TRP A 73 -14.80 -3.28 1.21
N VAL A 74 -14.37 -3.97 2.27
CA VAL A 74 -14.98 -5.26 2.66
C VAL A 74 -16.46 -5.11 2.98
N VAL A 75 -16.85 -4.07 3.70
CA VAL A 75 -18.24 -3.84 4.12
C VAL A 75 -19.10 -3.32 2.97
N LEU A 76 -18.64 -2.28 2.27
CA LEU A 76 -19.40 -1.60 1.22
C LEU A 76 -19.60 -2.48 -0.01
N ASP A 77 -18.58 -3.24 -0.39
CA ASP A 77 -18.62 -4.14 -1.55
C ASP A 77 -18.98 -5.58 -1.15
N SER A 78 -19.45 -5.80 0.08
CA SER A 78 -19.88 -7.11 0.60
C SER A 78 -18.86 -8.24 0.34
N GLN A 79 -17.57 -7.93 0.49
CA GLN A 79 -16.51 -8.90 0.21
C GLN A 79 -16.44 -9.97 1.31
N PRO A 80 -16.08 -11.21 0.97
CA PRO A 80 -15.83 -12.24 1.96
C PRO A 80 -14.72 -11.82 2.93
N LEU A 81 -14.92 -12.07 4.23
CA LEU A 81 -13.86 -11.86 5.22
C LEU A 81 -12.63 -12.74 4.97
N SER A 82 -12.78 -13.86 4.26
CA SER A 82 -11.67 -14.74 3.86
C SER A 82 -10.73 -14.08 2.84
N THR A 83 -11.13 -12.99 2.17
CA THR A 83 -10.28 -12.25 1.23
C THR A 83 -8.99 -11.79 1.89
N VAL A 84 -9.03 -11.36 3.16
CA VAL A 84 -7.83 -10.94 3.91
C VAL A 84 -6.95 -12.11 4.37
N GLN A 85 -7.28 -13.34 4.03
CA GLN A 85 -6.42 -14.52 4.21
C GLN A 85 -5.88 -15.07 2.88
N SER A 86 -6.37 -14.56 1.75
CA SER A 86 -5.95 -15.01 0.42
C SER A 86 -4.51 -14.62 0.14
N LYS A 87 -3.64 -15.61 -0.03
CA LYS A 87 -2.21 -15.39 -0.33
C LYS A 87 -1.99 -14.62 -1.63
N THR A 88 -2.82 -14.84 -2.65
CA THR A 88 -2.71 -14.11 -3.92
C THR A 88 -3.14 -12.65 -3.77
N PHE A 89 -4.17 -12.38 -2.97
CA PHE A 89 -4.55 -11.01 -2.63
C PHE A 89 -3.47 -10.30 -1.81
N TRP A 90 -2.86 -10.99 -0.85
CA TRP A 90 -1.72 -10.44 -0.09
C TRP A 90 -0.57 -10.06 -1.00
N HIS A 91 -0.24 -10.91 -1.97
CA HIS A 91 0.80 -10.61 -2.93
C HIS A 91 0.45 -9.38 -3.76
N PHE A 92 -0.77 -9.30 -4.30
CA PHE A 92 -1.24 -8.12 -5.03
C PHE A 92 -1.12 -6.83 -4.21
N ILE A 93 -1.60 -6.83 -2.96
CA ILE A 93 -1.51 -5.67 -2.08
C ILE A 93 -0.05 -5.33 -1.75
N HIS A 94 0.81 -6.33 -1.53
CA HIS A 94 2.23 -6.11 -1.27
C HIS A 94 2.95 -5.46 -2.46
N GLU A 95 2.58 -5.81 -3.69
CA GLU A 95 3.13 -5.17 -4.89
C GLU A 95 2.65 -3.72 -5.04
N LEU A 96 1.41 -3.41 -4.63
CA LEU A 96 0.92 -2.03 -4.60
C LEU A 96 1.54 -1.20 -3.47
N ASP A 97 1.69 -1.78 -2.29
CA ASP A 97 2.24 -1.12 -1.10
C ASP A 97 2.92 -2.12 -0.16
N SER A 98 4.22 -2.34 -0.37
CA SER A 98 4.99 -3.28 0.45
C SER A 98 5.21 -2.85 1.91
N ALA A 99 4.90 -1.60 2.26
CA ALA A 99 5.00 -1.11 3.65
C ALA A 99 3.71 -1.32 4.44
N PHE A 100 2.61 -1.69 3.76
CA PHE A 100 1.33 -2.01 4.39
C PHE A 100 1.35 -3.40 5.03
N ILE A 101 1.04 -3.44 6.33
CA ILE A 101 0.90 -4.68 7.07
C ILE A 101 -0.55 -5.15 7.02
N MET A 102 -0.78 -6.23 6.28
CA MET A 102 -2.08 -6.85 6.12
C MET A 102 -2.72 -7.21 7.48
N PRO A 103 -3.98 -6.82 7.76
CA PRO A 103 -4.66 -7.20 8.99
C PRO A 103 -5.08 -8.67 8.97
N SER A 104 -5.23 -9.27 10.15
CA SER A 104 -5.86 -10.59 10.29
C SER A 104 -7.38 -10.49 10.14
N GLN A 105 -8.02 -11.63 9.89
CA GLN A 105 -9.49 -11.68 9.81
C GLN A 105 -10.15 -11.24 11.13
N GLU A 106 -9.55 -11.58 12.28
CA GLU A 106 -10.01 -11.19 13.61
C GLU A 106 -9.91 -9.67 13.80
N THR A 107 -8.84 -9.07 13.27
CA THR A 107 -8.66 -7.62 13.30
C THR A 107 -9.76 -6.92 12.50
N VAL A 108 -10.05 -7.41 11.29
CA VAL A 108 -11.15 -6.89 10.44
C VAL A 108 -12.49 -7.05 11.15
N LYS A 109 -12.79 -8.24 11.68
CA LYS A 109 -14.02 -8.50 12.44
C LYS A 109 -14.19 -7.54 13.62
N LYS A 110 -13.10 -7.30 14.36
CA LYS A 110 -13.13 -6.38 15.50
C LYS A 110 -13.46 -4.96 15.06
N ILE A 111 -12.83 -4.45 13.99
CA ILE A 111 -13.13 -3.09 13.48
C ILE A 111 -14.60 -2.98 13.08
N ILE A 112 -15.13 -3.98 12.36
CA ILE A 112 -16.55 -4.02 11.97
C ILE A 112 -17.46 -4.03 13.20
N TYR A 113 -17.14 -4.86 14.19
CA TYR A 113 -17.94 -4.98 15.42
C TYR A 113 -17.93 -3.69 16.26
N ASP A 114 -16.76 -3.06 16.40
CA ASP A 114 -16.62 -1.79 17.12
C ASP A 114 -17.41 -0.68 16.41
N ALA A 115 -17.34 -0.60 15.08
CA ALA A 115 -18.10 0.35 14.27
C ALA A 115 -19.62 0.09 14.34
N PHE A 116 -20.03 -1.17 14.32
CA PHE A 116 -21.44 -1.57 14.50
C PHE A 116 -21.97 -1.13 15.86
N ASN A 117 -21.27 -1.45 16.96
CA ASN A 117 -21.74 -1.10 18.30
C ASN A 117 -21.85 0.41 18.50
N TYR A 118 -20.87 1.16 17.99
CA TYR A 118 -20.93 2.61 17.99
C TYR A 118 -22.18 3.11 17.26
N SER A 119 -22.35 2.69 16.01
CA SER A 119 -23.48 3.13 15.16
C SER A 119 -24.84 2.70 15.70
N PHE A 120 -24.92 1.48 16.25
CA PHE A 120 -26.12 0.93 16.86
C PHE A 120 -26.54 1.73 18.10
N SER A 121 -25.59 2.11 18.96
CA SER A 121 -25.88 2.97 20.12
C SER A 121 -26.46 4.32 19.70
N GLN A 122 -25.86 4.95 18.68
CA GLN A 122 -26.34 6.22 18.15
C GLN A 122 -27.74 6.09 17.53
N LEU A 123 -27.96 5.04 16.72
CA LEU A 123 -29.26 4.76 16.12
C LEU A 123 -30.34 4.52 17.18
N LYS A 124 -30.01 3.76 18.23
CA LYS A 124 -30.93 3.51 19.35
C LYS A 124 -31.37 4.82 20.02
N GLN A 125 -30.43 5.73 20.28
CA GLN A 125 -30.76 7.05 20.84
C GLN A 125 -31.65 7.85 19.89
N LEU A 126 -31.34 7.87 18.60
CA LEU A 126 -32.14 8.59 17.60
C LEU A 126 -33.58 8.06 17.52
N LEU A 127 -33.77 6.74 17.59
CA LEU A 127 -35.10 6.13 17.59
C LEU A 127 -35.87 6.49 18.86
N LEU A 128 -35.24 6.40 20.04
CA LEU A 128 -35.89 6.73 21.31
C LEU A 128 -36.33 8.20 21.40
N MET A 129 -35.57 9.11 20.79
CA MET A 129 -35.87 10.55 20.84
C MET A 129 -36.91 10.98 19.81
N ASN A 130 -36.97 10.33 18.64
CA ASN A 130 -37.68 10.87 17.48
C ASN A 130 -38.77 9.96 16.90
N ALA A 131 -38.77 8.65 17.20
CA ALA A 131 -39.71 7.73 16.59
C ALA A 131 -41.05 7.74 17.33
N ALA A 132 -42.11 8.20 16.68
CA ALA A 132 -43.48 8.07 17.18
C ALA A 132 -44.08 6.67 16.93
N PHE A 133 -43.69 6.04 15.81
CA PHE A 133 -44.13 4.71 15.41
C PHE A 133 -42.99 3.94 14.76
N ILE A 134 -42.94 2.62 14.96
CA ILE A 134 -41.94 1.73 14.37
C ILE A 134 -42.70 0.58 13.70
N SER A 135 -42.33 0.26 12.46
CA SER A 135 -42.80 -0.95 11.79
C SER A 135 -41.60 -1.83 11.47
N LEU A 136 -41.78 -3.14 11.65
CA LEU A 136 -40.75 -4.15 11.40
C LEU A 136 -41.21 -5.05 10.26
N THR A 137 -40.40 -5.13 9.22
CA THR A 137 -40.59 -6.08 8.12
C THR A 137 -39.65 -7.25 8.34
N MET A 138 -40.19 -8.47 8.36
CA MET A 138 -39.41 -9.70 8.39
C MET A 138 -39.43 -10.35 7.01
N ASN A 139 -38.26 -10.66 6.49
CA ASN A 139 -38.08 -11.53 5.33
C ASN A 139 -37.66 -12.91 5.86
N LEU A 140 -38.37 -13.97 5.47
CA LEU A 140 -38.21 -15.35 5.93
C LEU A 140 -37.37 -16.17 4.94
#